data_AF-A0A9Q0U786-F1
#
_entry.id   AF-A0A9Q0U786-F1
#
_cell.length_a   1.000
_cell.length_b   1.000
_cell.length_c   1.000
_cell.angle_alpha   90.00
_cell.angle_beta   90.00
_cell.angle_gamma   90.00
#
_symmetry.space_group_name_H-M   'P 1'
#
loop_
_entity.id
_entity.type
_entity.pdbx_description
1 polymer ?
#
loop_
_entity_poly.entity_id
_entity_poly.type
_entity_poly.pdbx_seq_one_letter_code
_entity_poly.pdbx_strand_id
1 'polypeptide(L)'
;MARRRLLLLLKPFDVFQFGQSGGASPITVPQAFRYLDNRRKVHKDAINFCQDILRKKSNIDWEPILRTNLSQPIRNFDLVVTVGGDGTLLQASHFLDDSIPVLGVNSDPTQVKEVLDDILAGQKLPSNLSRISLSVNSQPLSSYALNDVLIADPCPATVSRFSFRIQRDGESCGPLVNCRSSGLRVSTAAGSTAAMLSAGGFAMPVLSEDLQYMVREPISPGAEIRLMHGIIKSDQSMKASWFSKKGVIYIDGSHVFHSIQHGDSIELSSKAPSLKVFLP
;
A
#
# COMPACT_ATOMS: atom_id res chain seq x y z
N MET A 1 -20.06 -7.75 -29.45
CA MET A 1 -18.82 -7.46 -28.70
C MET A 1 -19.06 -7.85 -27.25
N ALA A 2 -18.11 -8.54 -26.60
CA ALA A 2 -18.23 -8.84 -25.17
C ALA A 2 -18.30 -7.53 -24.38
N ARG A 3 -19.21 -7.44 -23.40
CA ARG A 3 -19.28 -6.29 -22.49
C ARG A 3 -18.09 -6.34 -21.55
N ARG A 4 -17.47 -5.19 -21.29
CA ARG A 4 -16.39 -5.09 -20.31
C ARG A 4 -16.98 -5.11 -18.91
N ARG A 5 -16.37 -5.86 -17.99
CA ARG A 5 -16.74 -5.93 -16.58
C ARG A 5 -15.83 -5.04 -15.75
N LEU A 6 -16.40 -4.11 -15.00
CA LEU A 6 -15.68 -3.16 -14.16
C LEU A 6 -16.08 -3.30 -12.69
N LEU A 7 -15.10 -3.38 -11.80
CA LEU A 7 -15.33 -3.32 -10.36
C LEU A 7 -15.08 -1.90 -9.87
N LEU A 8 -16.09 -1.27 -9.27
CA LEU A 8 -15.98 0.04 -8.65
C LEU A 8 -15.79 -0.12 -7.14
N LEU A 9 -14.55 0.02 -6.67
CA LEU A 9 -14.21 -0.14 -5.26
C LEU A 9 -14.27 1.19 -4.51
N LEU A 10 -15.11 1.27 -3.49
CA LEU A 10 -15.47 2.51 -2.82
C LEU A 10 -14.91 2.59 -1.41
N LYS A 11 -14.30 3.72 -1.04
CA LYS A 11 -14.09 4.05 0.37
C LYS A 11 -15.46 4.20 1.05
N PRO A 12 -15.69 3.62 2.24
CA PRO A 12 -16.92 3.87 2.97
C PRO A 12 -16.99 5.32 3.44
N PHE A 13 -18.21 5.83 3.65
CA PHE A 13 -18.40 7.04 4.41
C PHE A 13 -18.07 6.74 5.87
N ASP A 14 -17.13 7.46 6.46
CA ASP A 14 -16.71 7.24 7.85
C ASP A 14 -17.95 7.21 8.76
N VAL A 15 -18.16 6.08 9.46
CA VAL A 15 -19.24 5.90 10.43
C VAL A 15 -18.82 6.57 11.74
N PHE A 16 -18.63 7.87 11.72
CA PHE A 16 -18.75 8.65 12.96
C PHE A 16 -20.25 8.91 13.19
N GLN A 17 -20.97 7.88 13.65
CA GLN A 17 -22.26 8.09 14.29
C GLN A 17 -21.98 8.68 15.67
N PHE A 18 -21.76 10.00 15.74
CA PHE A 18 -22.05 10.70 16.98
C PHE A 18 -23.56 10.62 17.16
N GLY A 19 -24.00 9.84 18.15
CA GLY A 19 -25.41 9.69 18.47
C GLY A 19 -26.04 11.07 18.61
N GLN A 20 -27.21 11.25 17.99
CA GLN A 20 -28.13 12.29 18.43
C GLN A 20 -28.59 11.92 19.84
N SER A 21 -27.74 12.13 20.85
CA SER A 21 -28.20 12.22 22.22
C SER A 21 -28.92 13.55 22.32
N GLY A 22 -30.25 13.48 22.36
CA GLY A 22 -31.12 14.63 22.47
C GLY A 22 -30.77 15.52 23.66
N GLY A 23 -31.00 16.83 23.47
CA GLY A 23 -31.05 17.79 24.56
C GLY A 23 -29.69 18.27 25.06
N ALA A 24 -28.94 19.02 24.24
CA ALA A 24 -27.99 20.00 24.74
C ALA A 24 -27.80 21.13 23.72
N SER A 25 -27.57 22.33 24.22
CA SER A 25 -27.34 23.64 23.59
C SER A 25 -26.54 23.61 22.27
N PRO A 26 -26.60 24.64 21.41
CA PRO A 26 -25.86 24.66 20.16
C PRO A 26 -24.35 24.72 20.44
N ILE A 27 -23.72 23.55 20.57
CA ILE A 27 -22.28 23.42 20.61
C ILE A 27 -21.81 23.92 19.25
N THR A 28 -21.08 25.04 19.24
CA THR A 28 -20.44 25.59 18.05
C THR A 28 -19.62 24.49 17.40
N VAL A 29 -20.12 23.89 16.31
CA VAL A 29 -19.45 22.80 15.61
C VAL A 29 -18.06 23.29 15.22
N PRO A 30 -16.98 22.76 15.83
CA PRO A 30 -15.64 23.30 15.62
C PRO A 30 -15.28 23.28 14.13
N GLN A 31 -14.48 24.24 13.67
CA GLN A 31 -14.11 24.40 12.25
C GLN A 31 -13.58 23.09 11.61
N ALA A 32 -12.89 22.26 12.40
CA ALA A 32 -12.44 20.93 12.01
C ALA A 32 -13.58 20.00 11.56
N PHE A 33 -14.74 20.03 12.24
CA PHE A 33 -15.89 19.20 11.87
C PHE A 33 -16.53 19.67 10.57
N ARG A 34 -16.67 20.99 10.37
CA ARG A 34 -17.15 21.54 9.08
C ARG A 34 -16.24 21.13 7.92
N TYR A 35 -14.94 21.10 8.15
CA TYR A 35 -13.97 20.61 7.18
C TYR A 35 -14.19 19.12 6.88
N LEU A 36 -14.35 18.28 7.90
CA LEU A 36 -14.61 16.83 7.71
C LEU A 36 -15.93 16.56 6.98
N ASP A 37 -17.00 17.28 7.31
CA ASP A 37 -18.29 17.18 6.61
C ASP A 37 -18.16 17.58 5.14
N ASN A 38 -17.40 18.64 4.85
CA ASN A 38 -17.13 19.06 3.48
C ASN A 38 -16.36 17.97 2.71
N ARG A 39 -15.31 17.38 3.30
CA ARG A 39 -14.56 16.27 2.68
C ARG A 39 -15.45 15.05 2.44
N ARG A 40 -16.37 14.75 3.35
CA ARG A 40 -17.36 13.67 3.17
C ARG A 40 -18.31 13.98 2.00
N LYS A 41 -18.76 15.22 1.87
CA LYS A 41 -19.62 15.66 0.76
C LYS A 41 -18.88 15.54 -0.57
N VAL A 42 -17.66 16.08 -0.66
CA VAL A 42 -16.80 15.98 -1.85
C VAL A 42 -16.59 14.51 -2.25
N HIS A 43 -16.31 13.63 -1.28
CA HIS A 43 -16.18 12.21 -1.53
C HIS A 43 -17.46 11.57 -2.08
N LYS A 44 -18.63 11.92 -1.52
CA LYS A 44 -19.93 11.45 -2.01
C LYS A 44 -20.19 11.93 -3.44
N ASP A 45 -19.90 13.19 -3.73
CA ASP A 45 -20.08 13.78 -5.04
C ASP A 45 -19.15 13.12 -6.07
N ALA A 46 -17.91 12.79 -5.70
CA ALA A 46 -16.98 12.03 -6.55
C ALA A 46 -17.49 10.61 -6.85
N ILE A 47 -18.05 9.89 -5.87
CA ILE A 47 -18.67 8.58 -6.10
C ILE A 47 -19.84 8.69 -7.07
N ASN A 48 -20.75 9.63 -6.83
CA ASN A 48 -21.91 9.86 -7.70
C ASN A 48 -21.46 10.18 -9.13
N PHE A 49 -20.46 11.06 -9.27
CA PHE A 49 -19.89 11.43 -10.56
C PHE A 49 -19.34 10.22 -11.33
N CYS A 50 -18.57 9.35 -10.67
CA CYS A 50 -18.05 8.13 -11.28
C CYS A 50 -19.19 7.21 -11.74
N GLN A 51 -20.19 6.99 -10.88
CA GLN A 51 -21.34 6.15 -11.20
C GLN A 51 -22.16 6.72 -12.37
N ASP A 52 -22.33 8.04 -12.45
CA ASP A 52 -23.05 8.69 -13.54
C ASP A 52 -22.33 8.58 -14.88
N ILE A 53 -21.00 8.60 -14.90
CA ILE A 53 -20.22 8.28 -16.11
C ILE A 53 -20.49 6.83 -16.53
N LEU A 54 -20.37 5.88 -15.60
CA LEU A 54 -20.54 4.46 -15.90
C LEU A 54 -21.95 4.12 -16.36
N ARG A 55 -22.99 4.73 -15.77
CA ARG A 55 -24.40 4.58 -16.20
C ARG A 55 -24.64 5.01 -17.66
N LYS A 56 -23.87 5.97 -18.17
CA LYS A 56 -24.00 6.45 -19.55
C LYS A 56 -23.33 5.53 -20.57
N LYS A 57 -22.53 4.54 -20.14
CA LYS A 57 -21.78 3.63 -21.01
C LYS A 57 -22.50 2.28 -21.12
N SER A 58 -23.27 2.09 -22.20
CA SER A 58 -24.10 0.89 -22.42
C SER A 58 -23.32 -0.41 -22.70
N ASN A 59 -22.02 -0.33 -22.93
CA ASN A 59 -21.12 -1.45 -23.23
C ASN A 59 -20.29 -1.94 -22.02
N ILE A 60 -20.57 -1.42 -20.82
CA ILE A 60 -19.84 -1.74 -19.59
C ILE A 60 -20.83 -2.25 -18.55
N ASP A 61 -20.60 -3.47 -18.08
CA ASP A 61 -21.25 -3.99 -16.88
C ASP A 61 -20.36 -3.62 -15.68
N TRP A 62 -20.94 -3.03 -14.63
CA TRP A 62 -20.16 -2.62 -13.46
C TRP A 62 -20.89 -2.93 -12.16
N GLU A 63 -20.12 -3.19 -11.11
CA GLU A 63 -20.64 -3.41 -9.76
C GLU A 63 -19.89 -2.55 -8.72
N PRO A 64 -20.60 -1.90 -7.80
CA PRO A 64 -19.98 -1.19 -6.69
C PRO A 64 -19.78 -2.11 -5.48
N ILE A 65 -18.57 -2.10 -4.89
CA ILE A 65 -18.26 -2.78 -3.63
C ILE A 65 -17.58 -1.80 -2.68
N LEU A 66 -17.98 -1.81 -1.40
CA LEU A 66 -17.24 -1.09 -0.37
C LEU A 66 -15.93 -1.83 -0.07
N ARG A 67 -14.82 -1.11 0.03
CA ARG A 67 -13.50 -1.71 0.32
C ARG A 67 -13.49 -2.54 1.61
N THR A 68 -14.33 -2.20 2.60
CA THR A 68 -14.49 -2.98 3.85
C THR A 68 -15.15 -4.33 3.66
N ASN A 69 -15.84 -4.55 2.53
CA ASN A 69 -16.53 -5.79 2.22
C ASN A 69 -15.70 -6.71 1.31
N LEU A 70 -14.50 -6.28 0.90
CA LEU A 70 -13.56 -7.16 0.19
C LEU A 70 -13.03 -8.23 1.13
N SER A 71 -13.28 -9.48 0.77
CA SER A 71 -12.85 -10.67 1.51
C SER A 71 -12.23 -11.75 0.64
N GLN A 72 -12.36 -11.64 -0.69
CA GLN A 72 -11.88 -12.62 -1.66
C GLN A 72 -11.06 -11.93 -2.76
N PRO A 73 -10.09 -12.64 -3.38
CA PRO A 73 -9.35 -12.12 -4.53
C PRO A 73 -10.28 -11.64 -5.64
N ILE A 74 -9.97 -10.50 -6.23
CA ILE A 74 -10.74 -9.90 -7.32
C ILE A 74 -10.42 -10.66 -8.60
N ARG A 75 -11.44 -11.26 -9.23
CA ARG A 75 -11.32 -12.05 -10.47
C ARG A 75 -12.45 -11.71 -11.43
N ASN A 76 -12.26 -12.01 -12.71
CA ASN A 76 -13.28 -11.86 -13.75
C ASN A 76 -13.74 -10.41 -14.01
N PHE A 77 -12.83 -9.45 -13.82
CA PHE A 77 -13.00 -8.04 -14.20
C PHE A 77 -11.91 -7.63 -15.17
N ASP A 78 -12.25 -6.70 -16.07
CA ASP A 78 -11.31 -6.11 -17.04
C ASP A 78 -10.62 -4.85 -16.48
N LEU A 79 -11.21 -4.24 -15.45
CA LEU A 79 -10.71 -3.04 -14.79
C LEU A 79 -11.24 -2.93 -13.36
N VAL A 80 -10.38 -2.54 -12.44
CA VAL A 80 -10.79 -2.04 -11.11
C VAL A 80 -10.64 -0.52 -11.08
N VAL A 81 -11.68 0.18 -10.63
CA VAL A 81 -11.61 1.61 -10.35
C VAL A 81 -11.79 1.81 -8.86
N THR A 82 -10.77 2.36 -8.20
CA THR A 82 -10.84 2.68 -6.77
C THR A 82 -11.22 4.14 -6.59
N VAL A 83 -12.26 4.44 -5.80
CA VAL A 83 -12.70 5.80 -5.50
C VAL A 83 -12.48 6.09 -4.02
N GLY A 84 -11.56 6.99 -3.72
CA GLY A 84 -11.17 7.30 -2.35
C GLY A 84 -9.84 8.04 -2.30
N GLY A 85 -8.94 7.59 -1.42
CA GLY A 85 -7.54 8.02 -1.45
C GLY A 85 -6.63 6.80 -1.60
N ASP A 86 -5.33 6.99 -1.42
CA ASP A 86 -4.31 5.95 -1.62
C ASP A 86 -4.60 4.66 -0.85
N GLY A 87 -5.12 4.76 0.38
CA GLY A 87 -5.48 3.57 1.17
C GLY A 87 -6.54 2.68 0.52
N THR A 88 -7.40 3.21 -0.36
CA THR A 88 -8.35 2.38 -1.13
C THR A 88 -7.65 1.63 -2.26
N LEU A 89 -6.66 2.26 -2.91
CA LEU A 89 -5.81 1.62 -3.93
C LEU A 89 -4.93 0.53 -3.31
N LEU A 90 -4.27 0.83 -2.19
CA LEU A 90 -3.45 -0.13 -1.45
C LEU A 90 -4.29 -1.34 -1.06
N GLN A 91 -5.48 -1.11 -0.49
CA GLN A 91 -6.37 -2.21 -0.15
C GLN A 91 -6.74 -3.06 -1.37
N ALA A 92 -7.09 -2.45 -2.51
CA ALA A 92 -7.37 -3.18 -3.75
C ALA A 92 -6.18 -4.03 -4.20
N SER A 93 -4.96 -3.47 -4.10
CA SER A 93 -3.73 -4.11 -4.57
C SER A 93 -3.44 -5.46 -3.91
N HIS A 94 -3.89 -5.66 -2.66
CA HIS A 94 -3.73 -6.94 -1.96
C HIS A 94 -4.66 -8.05 -2.46
N PHE A 95 -5.74 -7.68 -3.18
CA PHE A 95 -6.69 -8.63 -3.75
C PHE A 95 -6.51 -8.82 -5.27
N LEU A 96 -5.53 -8.13 -5.87
CA LEU A 96 -5.26 -8.16 -7.31
C LEU A 96 -3.99 -8.94 -7.64
N ASP A 97 -4.08 -9.72 -8.71
CA ASP A 97 -2.93 -10.29 -9.41
C ASP A 97 -2.37 -9.31 -10.45
N ASP A 98 -1.53 -9.80 -11.37
CA ASP A 98 -0.92 -9.05 -12.47
C ASP A 98 -1.79 -9.01 -13.74
N SER A 99 -2.98 -9.60 -13.72
CA SER A 99 -3.85 -9.68 -14.89
C SER A 99 -4.77 -8.47 -15.03
N ILE A 100 -5.31 -7.96 -13.92
CA ILE A 100 -6.35 -6.92 -13.91
C ILE A 100 -5.72 -5.53 -13.63
N PRO A 101 -5.85 -4.55 -14.54
CA PRO A 101 -5.38 -3.20 -14.29
C PRO A 101 -6.28 -2.47 -13.28
N VAL A 102 -5.69 -1.52 -12.54
CA VAL A 102 -6.38 -0.66 -11.59
C VAL A 102 -6.21 0.83 -11.93
N LEU A 103 -7.27 1.60 -11.76
CA LEU A 103 -7.27 3.05 -11.79
C LEU A 103 -7.55 3.60 -10.39
N GLY A 104 -6.64 4.45 -9.91
CA GLY A 104 -6.83 5.23 -8.69
C GLY A 104 -7.57 6.52 -8.97
N VAL A 105 -8.79 6.66 -8.46
CA VAL A 105 -9.53 7.92 -8.43
C VAL A 105 -9.41 8.52 -7.03
N ASN A 106 -8.59 9.56 -6.93
CA ASN A 106 -8.61 10.39 -5.74
C ASN A 106 -9.93 11.17 -5.73
N SER A 107 -10.72 10.99 -4.67
CA SER A 107 -11.96 11.73 -4.49
C SER A 107 -11.72 13.20 -4.15
N ASP A 108 -10.51 13.58 -3.75
CA ASP A 108 -10.21 14.95 -3.33
C ASP A 108 -8.72 15.33 -3.52
N PRO A 109 -8.37 16.09 -4.57
CA PRO A 109 -9.24 16.66 -5.60
C PRO A 109 -9.68 15.61 -6.64
N THR A 110 -10.93 15.69 -7.12
CA THR A 110 -11.46 14.79 -8.15
C THR A 110 -10.96 15.19 -9.55
N GLN A 111 -10.17 14.33 -10.23
CA GLN A 111 -9.76 14.52 -11.63
C GLN A 111 -10.06 13.27 -12.47
N VAL A 112 -11.35 13.03 -12.77
CA VAL A 112 -11.81 11.70 -13.21
C VAL A 112 -12.23 11.63 -14.68
N LYS A 113 -12.75 12.73 -15.23
CA LYS A 113 -13.55 12.68 -16.45
C LYS A 113 -12.76 12.24 -17.68
N GLU A 114 -11.62 12.88 -17.92
CA GLU A 114 -10.81 12.65 -19.12
C GLU A 114 -10.09 11.30 -19.05
N VAL A 115 -9.52 10.98 -17.88
CA VAL A 115 -8.75 9.74 -17.68
C VAL A 115 -9.59 8.48 -17.89
N LEU A 116 -10.84 8.46 -17.39
CA LEU A 116 -11.68 7.28 -17.50
C LEU A 116 -12.16 7.03 -18.94
N ASP A 117 -12.48 8.09 -19.70
CA ASP A 117 -12.92 7.93 -21.09
C ASP A 117 -11.80 7.37 -21.99
N ASP A 118 -10.56 7.85 -21.84
CA ASP A 118 -9.41 7.37 -22.61
C ASP A 118 -9.06 5.91 -22.29
N ILE A 119 -9.12 5.52 -21.02
CA ILE A 119 -8.90 4.14 -20.57
C ILE A 119 -9.97 3.21 -21.16
N LEU A 120 -11.24 3.62 -21.08
CA LEU A 120 -12.34 2.82 -21.60
C LEU A 120 -12.30 2.73 -23.14
N ALA A 121 -11.80 3.76 -23.82
CA ALA A 121 -11.54 3.74 -25.27
C ALA A 121 -10.29 2.93 -25.65
N GLY A 122 -9.47 2.50 -24.68
CA GLY A 122 -8.21 1.79 -24.93
C GLY A 122 -7.07 2.68 -25.45
N GLN A 123 -7.18 3.99 -25.28
CA GLN A 123 -6.20 4.99 -25.73
C GLN A 123 -5.05 5.18 -24.73
N LYS A 124 -5.25 4.73 -23.48
CA LYS A 124 -4.22 4.72 -22.44
C LYS A 124 -3.83 3.28 -22.11
N LEU A 125 -2.54 3.03 -21.92
CA LEU A 125 -2.01 1.74 -21.47
C LEU A 125 -1.61 1.81 -19.97
N PRO A 126 -1.81 0.73 -19.20
CA PRO A 126 -1.36 0.69 -17.82
C PRO A 126 0.16 0.55 -17.74
N SER A 127 0.73 1.07 -16.66
CA SER A 127 2.13 0.83 -16.27
C SER A 127 2.21 -0.30 -15.24
N ASN A 128 3.33 -1.00 -15.19
CA ASN A 128 3.57 -2.05 -14.20
C ASN A 128 4.32 -1.46 -13.01
N LEU A 129 3.68 -1.44 -11.84
CA LEU A 129 4.32 -1.05 -10.59
C LEU A 129 4.87 -2.30 -9.87
N SER A 130 6.10 -2.19 -9.39
CA SER A 130 6.72 -3.25 -8.59
C SER A 130 6.03 -3.39 -7.22
N ARG A 131 6.01 -4.62 -6.70
CA ARG A 131 5.52 -4.94 -5.37
C ARG A 131 6.59 -5.73 -4.60
N ILE A 132 6.57 -5.65 -3.27
CA ILE A 132 7.43 -6.45 -2.41
C ILE A 132 6.78 -7.82 -2.18
N SER A 133 7.51 -8.89 -2.47
CA SER A 133 7.20 -10.25 -2.00
C SER A 133 7.90 -10.52 -0.67
N LEU A 134 7.25 -11.30 0.19
CA LEU A 134 7.75 -11.66 1.51
C LEU A 134 7.66 -13.17 1.71
N SER A 135 8.65 -13.75 2.37
CA SER A 135 8.54 -15.08 2.96
C SER A 135 9.03 -15.08 4.40
N VAL A 136 8.41 -15.90 5.24
CA VAL A 136 8.82 -16.15 6.62
C VAL A 136 9.15 -17.63 6.75
N ASN A 137 10.36 -17.96 7.19
CA ASN A 137 10.84 -19.35 7.29
C ASN A 137 10.65 -20.13 5.98
N SER A 138 10.97 -19.48 4.85
CA SER A 138 10.80 -20.00 3.49
C SER A 138 9.35 -20.28 3.07
N GLN A 139 8.35 -19.83 3.85
CA GLN A 139 6.94 -19.87 3.48
C GLN A 139 6.51 -18.51 2.93
N PRO A 140 6.06 -18.42 1.65
CA PRO A 140 5.64 -17.16 1.07
C PRO A 140 4.37 -16.64 1.76
N LEU A 141 4.33 -15.32 1.99
CA LEU A 141 3.11 -14.65 2.44
C LEU A 141 2.19 -14.41 1.25
N SER A 142 0.87 -14.47 1.48
CA SER A 142 -0.14 -14.28 0.44
C SER A 142 -0.26 -12.85 -0.06
N SER A 143 0.20 -11.87 0.73
CA SER A 143 0.03 -10.44 0.47
C SER A 143 1.35 -9.82 0.01
N TYR A 144 1.26 -9.02 -1.04
CA TYR A 144 2.36 -8.20 -1.54
C TYR A 144 2.21 -6.76 -1.05
N ALA A 145 3.32 -6.07 -0.85
CA ALA A 145 3.33 -4.65 -0.50
C ALA A 145 3.47 -3.78 -1.76
N LEU A 146 2.56 -2.84 -1.98
CA LEU A 146 2.67 -1.83 -3.03
C LEU A 146 3.45 -0.60 -2.58
N ASN A 147 3.41 -0.24 -1.30
CA ASN A 147 4.13 0.89 -0.72
C ASN A 147 5.36 0.42 0.07
N ASP A 148 5.12 -0.16 1.25
CA ASP A 148 6.17 -0.46 2.20
C ASP A 148 5.84 -1.60 3.15
N VAL A 149 6.90 -2.20 3.66
CA VAL A 149 6.91 -3.19 4.72
C VAL A 149 7.60 -2.57 5.92
N LEU A 150 6.98 -2.65 7.09
CA LEU A 150 7.62 -2.32 8.36
C LEU A 150 7.73 -3.59 9.22
N ILE A 151 8.96 -3.96 9.57
CA ILE A 151 9.26 -5.06 10.49
C ILE A 151 9.68 -4.44 11.82
N ALA A 152 8.88 -4.61 12.86
CA ALA A 152 9.12 -3.99 14.16
C ALA A 152 8.52 -4.79 15.31
N ASP A 153 8.91 -4.45 16.54
CA ASP A 153 8.14 -4.84 17.72
C ASP A 153 6.74 -4.15 17.67
N PRO A 154 5.65 -4.86 18.00
CA PRO A 154 4.31 -4.26 18.02
C PRO A 154 4.17 -3.12 19.02
N CYS A 155 4.99 -3.08 20.08
CA CYS A 155 5.06 -1.98 21.00
C CYS A 155 6.12 -0.97 20.51
N PRO A 156 5.74 0.25 20.09
CA PRO A 156 6.70 1.23 19.56
C PRO A 156 7.72 1.72 20.60
N ALA A 157 7.46 1.49 21.90
CA ALA A 157 8.39 1.78 22.98
C ALA A 157 9.41 0.65 23.23
N THR A 158 9.38 -0.44 22.45
CA THR A 158 10.25 -1.61 22.62
C THR A 158 11.27 -1.71 21.49
N VAL A 159 12.52 -2.02 21.87
CA VAL A 159 13.63 -2.17 20.92
C VAL A 159 13.51 -3.45 20.12
N SER A 160 13.50 -3.31 18.80
CA SER A 160 13.62 -4.39 17.83
C SER A 160 15.07 -4.82 17.69
N ARG A 161 15.34 -6.12 17.83
CA ARG A 161 16.63 -6.77 17.57
C ARG A 161 16.51 -7.67 16.37
N PHE A 162 17.33 -7.42 15.36
CA PHE A 162 17.38 -8.20 14.13
C PHE A 162 18.73 -8.05 13.47
N SER A 163 19.04 -8.90 12.51
CA SER A 163 20.12 -8.67 11.55
C SER A 163 19.57 -8.79 10.14
N PHE A 164 20.27 -8.20 9.17
CA PHE A 164 19.94 -8.42 7.77
C PHE A 164 21.20 -8.43 6.91
N ARG A 165 21.05 -8.99 5.71
CA ARG A 165 22.03 -8.87 4.64
C ARG A 165 21.36 -8.89 3.28
N ILE A 166 22.04 -8.29 2.30
CA ILE A 166 21.63 -8.35 0.90
C ILE A 166 22.24 -9.58 0.24
N GLN A 167 21.42 -10.27 -0.56
CA GLN A 167 21.76 -11.48 -1.29
C GLN A 167 21.49 -11.28 -2.79
N ARG A 168 22.22 -12.03 -3.62
CA ARG A 168 21.98 -12.22 -5.06
C ARG A 168 22.09 -13.70 -5.34
N ASP A 169 21.10 -14.28 -6.00
CA ASP A 169 21.06 -15.71 -6.33
C ASP A 169 21.28 -16.65 -5.13
N GLY A 170 20.81 -16.24 -3.94
CA GLY A 170 20.99 -16.99 -2.68
C GLY A 170 22.37 -16.81 -2.03
N GLU A 171 23.33 -16.25 -2.76
CA GLU A 171 24.65 -15.91 -2.25
C GLU A 171 24.66 -14.52 -1.62
N SER A 172 25.55 -14.34 -0.64
CA SER A 172 25.58 -13.10 0.11
C SER A 172 26.47 -12.06 -0.55
N CYS A 173 25.91 -10.90 -0.89
CA CYS A 173 26.63 -9.82 -1.57
C CYS A 173 27.10 -8.70 -0.63
N GLY A 174 26.61 -8.69 0.61
CA GLY A 174 26.94 -7.66 1.60
C GLY A 174 27.31 -8.22 2.97
N PRO A 175 27.87 -7.36 3.84
CA PRO A 175 28.12 -7.70 5.24
C PRO A 175 26.79 -8.01 5.95
N LEU A 176 26.87 -8.82 7.00
CA LEU A 176 25.76 -8.97 7.93
C LEU A 176 25.69 -7.71 8.81
N VAL A 177 24.54 -7.05 8.82
CA VAL A 177 24.29 -5.84 9.60
C VAL A 177 23.48 -6.22 10.83
N ASN A 178 23.94 -5.86 12.02
CA ASN A 178 23.25 -6.17 13.27
C ASN A 178 22.58 -4.92 13.82
N CYS A 179 21.26 -5.01 14.05
CA CYS A 179 20.45 -3.85 14.36
C CYS A 179 19.77 -3.97 15.72
N ARG A 180 19.85 -2.88 16.47
CA ARG A 180 18.96 -2.55 17.59
C ARG A 180 18.29 -1.23 17.24
N SER A 181 16.98 -1.22 17.03
CA SER A 181 16.31 -0.06 16.46
C SER A 181 14.79 -0.07 16.75
N SER A 182 14.04 0.91 16.24
CA SER A 182 12.56 0.87 16.26
C SER A 182 11.94 0.08 15.11
N GLY A 183 12.77 -0.55 14.27
CA GLY A 183 12.37 -1.46 13.21
C GLY A 183 13.16 -1.29 11.91
N LEU A 184 12.76 -2.04 10.90
CA LEU A 184 13.27 -1.99 9.53
C LEU A 184 12.10 -1.68 8.59
N ARG A 185 12.23 -0.61 7.80
CA ARG A 185 11.29 -0.28 6.73
C ARG A 185 11.91 -0.64 5.39
N VAL A 186 11.15 -1.28 4.51
CA VAL A 186 11.52 -1.50 3.11
C VAL A 186 10.39 -1.01 2.23
N SER A 187 10.68 -0.22 1.19
CA SER A 187 9.67 0.40 0.34
C SER A 187 9.96 0.17 -1.14
N THR A 188 8.90 0.04 -1.92
CA THR A 188 8.92 0.11 -3.38
C THR A 188 9.17 1.54 -3.85
N ALA A 189 9.33 1.72 -5.16
CA ALA A 189 9.35 3.04 -5.75
C ALA A 189 8.04 3.81 -5.55
N ALA A 190 6.88 3.15 -5.64
CA ALA A 190 5.57 3.78 -5.42
C ALA A 190 5.39 4.26 -3.97
N GLY A 191 5.89 3.50 -2.98
CA GLY A 191 5.86 3.89 -1.58
C GLY A 191 6.97 4.85 -1.14
N SER A 192 7.96 5.09 -2.01
CA SER A 192 9.12 5.92 -1.68
C SER A 192 8.76 7.36 -1.29
N THR A 193 7.64 7.88 -1.79
CA THR A 193 7.09 9.22 -1.48
C THR A 193 6.19 9.26 -0.25
N ALA A 194 5.86 8.10 0.33
CA ALA A 194 5.02 7.97 1.51
C ALA A 194 5.86 7.92 2.80
N ALA A 195 5.66 6.89 3.63
CA ALA A 195 6.31 6.78 4.94
C ALA A 195 7.85 6.67 4.84
N MET A 196 8.39 6.23 3.70
CA MET A 196 9.84 6.21 3.45
C MET A 196 10.41 7.63 3.35
N LEU A 197 9.81 8.51 2.56
CA LEU A 197 10.24 9.91 2.45
C LEU A 197 10.17 10.63 3.80
N SER A 198 9.08 10.43 4.55
CA SER A 198 8.92 11.02 5.89
C SER A 198 9.96 10.53 6.90
N ALA A 199 10.52 9.33 6.71
CA ALA A 199 11.57 8.78 7.56
C ALA A 199 12.98 9.31 7.22
N GLY A 200 13.12 10.15 6.19
CA GLY A 200 14.39 10.65 5.69
C GLY A 200 14.93 9.86 4.48
N GLY A 201 14.11 8.98 3.90
CA GLY A 201 14.40 8.35 2.62
C GLY A 201 14.32 9.33 1.45
N PHE A 202 14.41 8.81 0.23
CA PHE A 202 14.30 9.62 -0.99
C PHE A 202 13.25 9.07 -1.96
N ALA A 203 12.68 9.96 -2.77
CA ALA A 203 11.75 9.57 -3.83
C ALA A 203 12.50 8.80 -4.94
N MET A 204 11.89 7.73 -5.43
CA MET A 204 12.42 6.90 -6.51
C MET A 204 11.60 7.09 -7.79
N PRO A 205 12.17 6.83 -8.98
CA PRO A 205 11.39 6.79 -10.22
C PRO A 205 10.27 5.76 -10.08
N VAL A 206 9.01 6.15 -10.30
CA VAL A 206 7.82 5.32 -9.98
C VAL A 206 7.82 3.93 -10.62
N LEU A 207 8.48 3.77 -11.77
CA LEU A 207 8.62 2.50 -12.51
C LEU A 207 9.88 1.70 -12.15
N SER A 208 10.66 2.14 -11.15
CA SER A 208 11.83 1.41 -10.69
C SER A 208 11.41 0.12 -9.98
N GLU A 209 12.13 -0.96 -10.29
CA GLU A 209 12.00 -2.27 -9.62
C GLU A 209 12.97 -2.43 -8.43
N ASP A 210 13.80 -1.42 -8.18
CA ASP A 210 14.63 -1.36 -7.00
C ASP A 210 13.76 -1.09 -5.76
N LEU A 211 14.20 -1.58 -4.61
CA LEU A 211 13.62 -1.26 -3.31
C LEU A 211 14.57 -0.36 -2.52
N GLN A 212 14.00 0.43 -1.62
CA GLN A 212 14.75 1.22 -0.65
C GLN A 212 14.53 0.64 0.75
N TYR A 213 15.58 0.48 1.54
CA TYR A 213 15.46 0.03 2.93
C TYR A 213 16.02 1.05 3.90
N MET A 214 15.44 1.14 5.09
CA MET A 214 15.88 2.03 6.16
C MET A 214 15.65 1.40 7.53
N VAL A 215 16.70 1.30 8.31
CA VAL A 215 16.66 1.00 9.75
C VAL A 215 16.19 2.24 10.49
N ARG A 216 15.08 2.14 11.21
CA ARG A 216 14.46 3.27 11.92
C ARG A 216 15.12 3.48 13.28
N GLU A 217 15.61 4.69 13.54
CA GLU A 217 16.17 5.10 14.84
C GLU A 217 17.22 4.09 15.39
N PRO A 218 18.31 3.81 14.65
CA PRO A 218 19.30 2.84 15.07
C PRO A 218 20.00 3.26 16.37
N ILE A 219 20.12 2.33 17.31
CA ILE A 219 20.76 2.53 18.60
C ILE A 219 22.25 2.19 18.47
N SER A 220 23.11 3.19 18.65
CA SER A 220 24.58 3.04 18.63
C SER A 220 25.11 2.25 17.43
N PRO A 221 24.78 2.62 16.17
CA PRO A 221 25.12 1.83 14.98
C PRO A 221 26.63 1.73 14.69
N GLY A 222 27.46 2.54 15.37
CA GLY A 222 28.92 2.49 15.24
C GLY A 222 29.38 2.62 13.78
N ALA A 223 30.26 1.72 13.35
CA ALA A 223 30.78 1.68 11.98
C ALA A 223 29.72 1.31 10.93
N GLU A 224 28.60 0.70 11.32
CA GLU A 224 27.54 0.23 10.42
C GLU A 224 26.55 1.35 10.02
N ILE A 225 26.74 2.60 10.48
CA ILE A 225 25.81 3.71 10.20
C ILE A 225 25.50 3.90 8.71
N ARG A 226 26.50 3.71 7.83
CA ARG A 226 26.35 3.85 6.37
C ARG A 226 25.51 2.72 5.75
N LEU A 227 25.27 1.64 6.49
CA LEU A 227 24.49 0.49 6.08
C LEU A 227 23.05 0.53 6.63
N MET A 228 22.68 1.58 7.36
CA MET A 228 21.34 1.71 7.93
C MET A 228 20.29 2.16 6.89
N HIS A 229 20.72 2.60 5.72
CA HIS A 229 19.85 3.03 4.62
C HIS A 229 20.52 2.69 3.29
N GLY A 230 19.77 2.09 2.37
CA GLY A 230 20.30 1.79 1.05
C GLY A 230 19.25 1.29 0.08
N ILE A 231 19.74 0.73 -1.02
CA ILE A 231 18.93 0.17 -2.11
C ILE A 231 19.13 -1.35 -2.17
N ILE A 232 18.05 -2.08 -2.44
CA ILE A 232 18.04 -3.47 -2.87
C ILE A 232 17.75 -3.45 -4.36
N LYS A 233 18.67 -3.95 -5.18
CA LYS A 233 18.48 -4.00 -6.63
C LYS A 233 17.44 -5.07 -7.02
N SER A 234 16.84 -4.95 -8.20
CA SER A 234 15.82 -5.90 -8.67
C SER A 234 16.31 -7.35 -8.80
N ASP A 235 17.62 -7.55 -8.98
CA ASP A 235 18.29 -8.85 -8.99
C ASP A 235 18.68 -9.35 -7.57
N GLN A 236 18.38 -8.58 -6.52
CA GLN A 236 18.77 -8.85 -5.14
C GLN A 236 17.55 -9.19 -4.25
N SER A 237 17.82 -9.86 -3.13
CA SER A 237 16.88 -10.00 -2.01
C SER A 237 17.54 -9.56 -0.71
N MET A 238 16.73 -9.25 0.28
CA MET A 238 17.20 -9.05 1.64
C MET A 238 16.73 -10.21 2.51
N LYS A 239 17.67 -10.80 3.23
CA LYS A 239 17.41 -11.80 4.25
C LYS A 239 17.64 -11.20 5.62
N ALA A 240 16.59 -11.12 6.41
CA ALA A 240 16.60 -10.69 7.79
C ALA A 240 16.40 -11.87 8.75
N SER A 241 17.02 -11.79 9.93
CA SER A 241 16.83 -12.73 11.04
C SER A 241 16.32 -11.96 12.25
N TRP A 242 15.21 -12.41 12.83
CA TRP A 242 14.56 -11.73 13.94
C TRP A 242 15.00 -12.31 15.29
N PHE A 243 15.41 -11.45 16.22
CA PHE A 243 15.94 -11.86 17.52
C PHE A 243 15.10 -11.41 18.72
N SER A 244 14.05 -10.62 18.52
CA SER A 244 13.15 -10.21 19.62
C SER A 244 12.11 -11.28 19.91
N LYS A 245 11.58 -11.33 21.13
CA LYS A 245 10.58 -12.33 21.54
C LYS A 245 9.33 -12.32 20.65
N LYS A 246 8.88 -11.12 20.26
CA LYS A 246 7.74 -10.88 19.38
C LYS A 246 8.18 -9.89 18.32
N GLY A 247 7.52 -9.91 17.17
CA GLY A 247 7.62 -8.90 16.13
C GLY A 247 6.41 -8.99 15.23
N VAL A 248 6.22 -7.96 14.41
CA VAL A 248 5.16 -7.90 13.41
C VAL A 248 5.74 -7.33 12.12
N ILE A 249 5.38 -7.97 11.02
CA ILE A 249 5.55 -7.46 9.67
C ILE A 249 4.25 -6.77 9.29
N TYR A 250 4.28 -5.45 9.10
CA TYR A 250 3.18 -4.65 8.59
C TYR A 250 3.36 -4.45 7.09
N ILE A 251 2.31 -4.66 6.30
CA ILE A 251 2.31 -4.56 4.84
C ILE A 251 1.33 -3.45 4.47
N ASP A 252 1.82 -2.37 3.86
CA ASP A 252 1.03 -1.19 3.44
C ASP A 252 0.15 -0.58 4.54
N GLY A 253 0.64 -0.61 5.78
CA GLY A 253 -0.04 -0.08 6.96
C GLY A 253 -0.43 -1.15 7.97
N SER A 254 -1.42 -0.86 8.82
CA SER A 254 -1.76 -1.69 9.98
C SER A 254 -2.76 -2.81 9.70
N HIS A 255 -3.40 -2.82 8.52
CA HIS A 255 -4.50 -3.73 8.24
C HIS A 255 -4.04 -5.12 7.79
N VAL A 256 -2.91 -5.21 7.08
CA VAL A 256 -2.31 -6.47 6.65
C VAL A 256 -1.04 -6.66 7.45
N PHE A 257 -1.00 -7.69 8.28
CA PHE A 257 0.17 -7.95 9.11
C PHE A 257 0.40 -9.44 9.35
N HIS A 258 1.65 -9.79 9.64
CA HIS A 258 2.08 -11.14 10.00
C HIS A 258 2.89 -11.10 11.29
N SER A 259 2.54 -11.94 12.26
CA SER A 259 3.31 -12.03 13.51
C SER A 259 4.56 -12.87 13.32
N ILE A 260 5.67 -12.43 13.89
CA ILE A 260 6.95 -13.15 13.89
C ILE A 260 7.47 -13.26 15.32
N GLN A 261 8.40 -14.18 15.53
CA GLN A 261 9.00 -14.47 16.83
C GLN A 261 10.50 -14.72 16.72
N HIS A 262 11.15 -14.81 17.86
CA HIS A 262 12.59 -15.05 17.93
C HIS A 262 13.00 -16.28 17.10
N GLY A 263 14.00 -16.11 16.24
CA GLY A 263 14.53 -17.15 15.37
C GLY A 263 13.92 -17.16 13.96
N ASP A 264 12.84 -16.42 13.71
CA ASP A 264 12.24 -16.36 12.38
C ASP A 264 13.19 -15.69 11.38
N SER A 265 13.27 -16.28 10.18
CA SER A 265 13.97 -15.70 9.04
C SER A 265 12.96 -15.11 8.06
N ILE A 266 13.24 -13.89 7.59
CA ILE A 266 12.37 -13.13 6.71
C ILE A 266 13.16 -12.87 5.43
N GLU A 267 12.57 -13.16 4.29
CA GLU A 267 13.13 -12.80 2.99
C GLU A 267 12.19 -11.86 2.26
N LEU A 268 12.75 -10.81 1.66
CA LEU A 268 12.00 -9.82 0.90
C LEU A 268 12.72 -9.47 -0.41
N SER A 269 11.93 -9.26 -1.48
CA SER A 269 12.43 -8.92 -2.82
C SER A 269 11.37 -8.21 -3.66
N SER A 270 11.74 -7.62 -4.79
CA SER A 270 10.80 -7.03 -5.76
C SER A 270 10.22 -8.04 -6.76
N LYS A 271 10.37 -9.36 -6.50
CA LYS A 271 9.93 -10.44 -7.40
C LYS A 271 8.45 -10.80 -7.29
N ALA A 272 7.63 -9.99 -6.60
CA ALA A 272 6.19 -10.17 -6.63
C ALA A 272 5.62 -9.90 -8.04
N PRO A 273 4.50 -10.51 -8.43
CA PRO A 273 3.79 -10.11 -9.64
C PRO A 273 3.52 -8.61 -9.61
N SER A 274 3.81 -7.90 -10.70
CA SER A 274 3.60 -6.44 -10.75
C SER A 274 2.12 -6.09 -10.70
N LEU A 275 1.79 -4.88 -10.27
CA LEU A 275 0.44 -4.34 -10.34
C LEU A 275 0.31 -3.45 -11.57
N LYS A 276 -0.65 -3.76 -12.45
CA LYS A 276 -0.98 -2.89 -13.59
C LYS A 276 -1.77 -1.69 -13.10
N VAL A 277 -1.24 -0.48 -13.25
CA VAL A 277 -1.86 0.76 -12.79
C VAL A 277 -1.95 1.77 -13.92
N PHE A 278 -3.10 2.40 -14.07
CA PHE A 278 -3.22 3.62 -14.86
C PHE A 278 -2.73 4.81 -14.04
N LEU A 279 -1.51 5.23 -14.32
CA LEU A 279 -0.96 6.45 -13.73
C LEU A 279 -1.68 7.68 -14.32
N PRO A 280 -1.78 8.80 -13.57
CA PRO A 280 -2.38 10.05 -14.06
C PRO A 280 -1.79 10.52 -15.38
#